data_AF-A0A7J9Q2D5-F1
#
_entry.id   AF-A0A7J9Q2D5-F1
#
_cell.length_a   1.000
_cell.length_b   1.000
_cell.length_c   1.000
_cell.angle_alpha   90.00
_cell.angle_beta   90.00
_cell.angle_gamma   90.00
#
_symmetry.space_group_name_H-M   'P 1'
#
loop_
_entity.id
_entity.type
_entity.pdbx_description
1 polymer ?
#
loop_
_entity_poly.entity_id
_entity_poly.type
_entity_poly.pdbx_seq_one_letter_code
_entity_poly.pdbx_strand_id
1 'polypeptide(L)'
;MKAKLTVKEVGGLRGEHVYELESGKTWLLKSSNSGGKTSLLRALSAVLSVPQDGDFGKYPREEAIKLGIQTEDVSPKEGFVNVHSKQAEVTLEIGDVTSKYIVTRDGNYISLPHNGDPRFLLAGVISNNSKILRQLRNVDGRDQPDDFEWAVRELSKAARYEDILNLLKNKRDEYSNQVITVNRKVKDRERLEKEETNLIQEKTKLDKKLDDTKFEDTNIEELIKKREKLIEKIDNKRTAISDEETKIKETKGKLNEIKKSIKIIQKENKEYEAELKKFDLEK
;
A
#
# COMPACT_ATOMS: atom_id res chain seq x y z
N MET A 1 -24.86 -40.23 0.25
CA MET A 1 -25.02 -38.76 0.13
C MET A 1 -25.69 -38.47 -1.19
N LYS A 2 -26.77 -37.67 -1.19
CA LYS A 2 -27.46 -37.23 -2.40
C LYS A 2 -27.05 -35.78 -2.69
N ALA A 3 -26.83 -35.47 -3.95
CA ALA A 3 -26.58 -34.14 -4.45
C ALA A 3 -27.69 -33.77 -5.44
N LYS A 4 -28.24 -32.57 -5.35
CA LYS A 4 -29.26 -32.06 -6.26
C LYS A 4 -28.66 -30.91 -7.06
N LEU A 5 -28.65 -31.06 -8.38
CA LEU A 5 -28.18 -30.06 -9.32
C LEU A 5 -29.39 -29.46 -10.05
N THR A 6 -29.65 -28.19 -9.83
CA THR A 6 -30.66 -27.41 -10.55
C THR A 6 -29.94 -26.53 -11.57
N VAL A 7 -30.29 -26.67 -12.84
CA VAL A 7 -29.71 -25.94 -13.97
C VAL A 7 -30.81 -25.16 -14.67
N LYS A 8 -30.64 -23.85 -14.80
CA LYS A 8 -31.61 -22.96 -15.42
C LYS A 8 -30.96 -22.07 -16.46
N GLU A 9 -31.46 -22.15 -17.69
CA GLU A 9 -31.05 -21.30 -18.82
C GLU A 9 -29.54 -21.34 -19.15
N VAL A 10 -28.89 -22.50 -19.04
CA VAL A 10 -27.46 -22.69 -19.31
C VAL A 10 -27.22 -23.23 -20.72
N GLY A 11 -26.47 -22.51 -21.55
CA GLY A 11 -26.08 -22.93 -22.91
C GLY A 11 -27.29 -23.41 -23.71
N GLY A 12 -27.23 -24.64 -24.24
CA GLY A 12 -28.35 -25.28 -24.95
C GLY A 12 -29.53 -25.78 -24.09
N LEU A 13 -29.45 -25.71 -22.75
CA LEU A 13 -30.54 -26.15 -21.85
C LEU A 13 -31.44 -24.95 -21.52
N ARG A 14 -32.61 -24.90 -22.15
CA ARG A 14 -33.65 -23.89 -21.90
C ARG A 14 -34.60 -24.36 -20.79
N GLY A 15 -35.06 -23.44 -19.95
CA GLY A 15 -35.90 -23.74 -18.79
C GLY A 15 -35.10 -24.27 -17.61
N GLU A 16 -35.81 -24.80 -16.62
CA GLU A 16 -35.25 -25.36 -15.40
C GLU A 16 -35.20 -26.89 -15.47
N HIS A 17 -34.03 -27.45 -15.17
CA HIS A 17 -33.77 -28.88 -15.17
C HIS A 17 -33.19 -29.27 -13.82
N VAL A 18 -33.73 -30.33 -13.22
CA VAL A 18 -33.29 -30.83 -11.91
C VAL A 18 -32.73 -32.24 -12.07
N TYR A 19 -31.52 -32.44 -11.57
CA TYR A 19 -30.82 -33.72 -11.59
C TYR A 19 -30.49 -34.14 -10.16
N GLU A 20 -30.84 -35.36 -9.80
CA GLU A 20 -30.46 -35.96 -8.52
C GLU A 20 -29.31 -36.94 -8.75
N LEU A 21 -28.19 -36.68 -8.08
CA LEU A 21 -26.96 -37.46 -8.17
C LEU A 21 -26.73 -38.16 -6.83
N GLU A 22 -26.37 -39.42 -6.89
CA GLU A 22 -26.04 -40.23 -5.71
C GLU A 22 -24.53 -40.50 -5.70
N SER A 23 -23.94 -40.30 -4.52
CA SER A 23 -22.53 -40.62 -4.27
C SER A 23 -22.29 -42.13 -4.34
N GLY A 24 -21.06 -42.52 -4.73
CA GLY A 24 -20.64 -43.91 -4.86
C GLY A 24 -21.09 -44.60 -6.16
N LYS A 25 -21.67 -43.86 -7.10
CA LYS A 25 -22.12 -44.36 -8.41
C LYS A 25 -21.49 -43.59 -9.54
N THR A 26 -21.22 -44.29 -10.64
CA THR A 26 -20.83 -43.67 -11.91
C THR A 26 -22.08 -43.30 -12.70
N TRP A 27 -22.18 -42.02 -13.07
CA TRP A 27 -23.32 -41.51 -13.83
C TRP A 27 -22.98 -41.45 -15.32
N LEU A 28 -23.83 -42.05 -16.14
CA LEU A 28 -23.67 -42.07 -17.60
C LEU A 28 -24.79 -41.27 -18.26
N LEU A 29 -24.44 -40.08 -18.75
CA LEU A 29 -25.37 -39.23 -19.49
C LEU A 29 -25.36 -39.59 -20.98
N LYS A 30 -26.47 -40.14 -21.47
CA LYS A 30 -26.71 -40.40 -22.90
C LYS A 30 -27.83 -39.52 -23.42
N SER A 31 -27.55 -38.78 -24.49
CA SER A 31 -28.57 -38.07 -25.26
C SER A 31 -28.09 -37.92 -26.71
N SER A 32 -28.97 -37.46 -27.60
CA SER A 32 -28.63 -37.12 -28.99
C SER A 32 -27.55 -36.02 -29.07
N ASN A 33 -26.93 -35.87 -30.23
CA ASN A 33 -26.10 -34.70 -30.50
C ASN A 33 -26.92 -33.43 -30.29
N SER A 34 -26.29 -32.41 -29.70
CA SER A 34 -26.95 -31.17 -29.27
C SER A 34 -28.04 -31.31 -28.18
N GLY A 35 -28.21 -32.49 -27.57
CA GLY A 35 -29.13 -32.71 -26.45
C GLY A 35 -28.67 -32.17 -25.10
N GLY A 36 -27.89 -31.07 -25.06
CA GLY A 36 -27.52 -30.37 -23.82
C GLY A 36 -26.46 -31.03 -22.92
N LYS A 37 -25.79 -32.11 -23.36
CA LYS A 37 -24.75 -32.80 -22.55
C LYS A 37 -23.63 -31.85 -22.10
N THR A 38 -23.12 -31.06 -23.03
CA THR A 38 -22.05 -30.08 -22.77
C THR A 38 -22.53 -28.98 -21.84
N SER A 39 -23.77 -28.51 -21.98
CA SER A 39 -24.36 -27.51 -21.08
C SER A 39 -24.46 -28.01 -19.64
N LEU A 40 -24.85 -29.28 -19.45
CA LEU A 40 -24.91 -29.87 -18.11
C LEU A 40 -23.52 -29.96 -17.48
N LEU A 41 -22.53 -30.46 -18.23
CA LEU A 41 -21.14 -30.51 -17.77
C LEU A 41 -20.60 -29.11 -17.46
N ARG A 42 -20.91 -28.13 -18.29
CA ARG A 42 -20.54 -26.72 -18.10
C ARG A 42 -21.16 -26.15 -16.83
N ALA A 43 -22.46 -26.42 -16.59
CA ALA A 43 -23.16 -26.01 -15.38
C ALA A 43 -22.50 -26.59 -14.12
N LEU A 44 -22.29 -27.91 -14.11
CA LEU A 44 -21.66 -28.60 -12.99
C LEU A 44 -20.22 -28.13 -12.76
N SER A 45 -19.46 -27.94 -13.83
CA SER A 45 -18.08 -27.44 -13.74
C SER A 45 -18.07 -26.04 -13.16
N ALA A 46 -18.92 -25.13 -13.64
CA ALA A 46 -18.97 -23.75 -13.18
C ALA A 46 -19.28 -23.64 -11.68
N VAL A 47 -20.32 -24.33 -11.19
CA VAL A 47 -20.69 -24.24 -9.76
C VAL A 47 -19.63 -24.85 -8.84
N LEU A 48 -18.82 -25.79 -9.34
CA LEU A 48 -17.71 -26.41 -8.61
C LEU A 48 -16.38 -25.65 -8.74
N SER A 49 -16.21 -24.84 -9.79
CA SER A 49 -14.91 -24.25 -10.11
C SER A 49 -14.82 -22.73 -10.01
N VAL A 50 -15.94 -22.01 -10.14
CA VAL A 50 -15.91 -20.55 -10.12
C VAL A 50 -15.52 -20.09 -8.70
N PRO A 51 -14.40 -19.39 -8.50
CA PRO A 51 -13.99 -18.98 -7.17
C PRO A 51 -14.89 -17.86 -6.62
N GLN A 52 -14.89 -17.71 -5.30
CA GLN A 52 -15.77 -16.75 -4.61
C GLN A 52 -15.47 -15.28 -4.97
N ASP A 53 -14.23 -14.97 -5.35
CA ASP A 53 -13.79 -13.66 -5.82
C ASP A 53 -13.88 -13.50 -7.35
N GLY A 54 -14.21 -14.58 -8.07
CA GLY A 54 -14.28 -14.61 -9.53
C GLY A 54 -12.92 -14.64 -10.23
N ASP A 55 -11.80 -14.69 -9.50
CA ASP A 55 -10.45 -14.76 -10.08
C ASP A 55 -9.97 -16.21 -10.26
N PHE A 56 -9.92 -16.65 -11.51
CA PHE A 56 -9.51 -18.00 -11.88
C PHE A 56 -7.98 -18.20 -11.90
N GLY A 57 -7.17 -17.14 -11.84
CA GLY A 57 -5.75 -17.24 -12.16
C GLY A 57 -5.49 -17.63 -13.63
N LYS A 58 -4.24 -17.81 -14.03
CA LYS A 58 -3.87 -17.96 -15.45
C LYS A 58 -4.44 -19.21 -16.13
N TYR A 59 -4.09 -20.40 -15.65
CA TYR A 59 -4.47 -21.64 -16.35
C TYR A 59 -5.94 -22.03 -16.18
N PRO A 60 -6.56 -21.94 -14.98
CA PRO A 60 -7.98 -22.21 -14.87
C PRO A 60 -8.85 -21.25 -15.69
N ARG A 61 -8.42 -19.98 -15.88
CA ARG A 61 -9.10 -19.04 -16.76
C ARG A 61 -9.11 -19.52 -18.21
N GLU A 62 -7.97 -19.99 -18.73
CA GLU A 62 -7.89 -20.55 -20.08
C GLU A 62 -8.84 -21.75 -20.27
N GLU A 63 -8.93 -22.64 -19.29
CA GLU A 63 -9.85 -23.77 -19.35
C GLU A 63 -11.32 -23.35 -19.18
N ALA A 64 -11.61 -22.35 -18.33
CA ALA A 64 -12.94 -21.79 -18.15
C ALA A 64 -13.47 -21.18 -19.45
N ILE A 65 -12.62 -20.45 -20.17
CA ILE A 65 -12.93 -19.89 -21.50
C ILE A 65 -13.20 -21.01 -22.51
N LYS A 66 -12.33 -22.03 -22.59
CA LYS A 66 -12.47 -23.15 -23.52
C LYS A 66 -13.74 -23.98 -23.28
N LEU A 67 -14.17 -24.09 -22.02
CA LEU A 67 -15.42 -24.78 -21.64
C LEU A 67 -16.66 -23.90 -21.83
N GLY A 68 -16.50 -22.60 -22.08
CA GLY A 68 -17.59 -21.63 -22.20
C GLY A 68 -18.22 -21.24 -20.85
N ILE A 69 -17.45 -21.32 -19.75
CA ILE A 69 -17.84 -20.83 -18.42
C ILE A 69 -17.57 -19.33 -18.33
N GLN A 70 -16.44 -18.87 -18.87
CA GLN A 70 -16.12 -17.45 -19.04
C GLN A 70 -16.10 -17.07 -20.52
N THR A 71 -16.38 -15.80 -20.80
CA THR A 71 -16.22 -15.19 -22.12
C THR A 71 -14.82 -14.60 -22.29
N GLU A 72 -14.29 -14.62 -23.52
CA GLU A 72 -13.07 -13.86 -23.84
C GLU A 72 -13.40 -12.35 -23.90
N ASP A 73 -12.49 -11.51 -23.40
CA ASP A 73 -12.66 -10.05 -23.35
C ASP A 73 -12.82 -9.42 -24.76
N VAL A 74 -12.24 -10.06 -25.78
CA VAL A 74 -12.17 -9.57 -27.16
C VAL A 74 -13.21 -10.21 -28.09
N SER A 75 -13.77 -11.37 -27.71
CA SER A 75 -14.78 -12.07 -28.50
C SER A 75 -15.64 -12.95 -27.58
N PRO A 76 -16.86 -12.52 -27.21
CA PRO A 76 -17.74 -13.36 -26.43
C PRO A 76 -18.21 -14.55 -27.29
N LYS A 77 -17.45 -15.65 -27.26
CA LYS A 77 -17.85 -16.96 -27.80
C LYS A 77 -19.00 -17.53 -26.97
N GLU A 78 -19.72 -18.49 -27.55
CA GLU A 78 -20.89 -19.20 -26.99
C GLU A 78 -21.07 -19.06 -25.48
N GLY A 79 -22.00 -18.18 -25.09
CA GLY A 79 -22.19 -17.82 -23.69
C GLY A 79 -22.56 -19.01 -22.81
N PHE A 80 -22.14 -18.96 -21.55
CA PHE A 80 -22.67 -19.80 -20.49
C PHE A 80 -24.20 -19.67 -20.40
N VAL A 81 -24.72 -18.48 -20.67
CA VAL A 81 -26.15 -18.15 -20.69
C VAL A 81 -26.80 -18.56 -22.01
N ASN A 82 -27.99 -19.16 -21.93
CA ASN A 82 -28.81 -19.48 -23.10
C ASN A 82 -29.10 -18.20 -23.92
N VAL A 83 -29.02 -18.30 -25.24
CA VAL A 83 -29.17 -17.16 -26.17
C VAL A 83 -30.52 -16.44 -26.06
N HIS A 84 -31.56 -17.11 -25.55
CA HIS A 84 -32.90 -16.56 -25.37
C HIS A 84 -33.15 -16.01 -23.96
N SER A 85 -32.14 -16.02 -23.09
CA SER A 85 -32.25 -15.66 -21.68
C SER A 85 -31.30 -14.53 -21.30
N LYS A 86 -31.66 -13.77 -20.25
CA LYS A 86 -30.86 -12.65 -19.74
C LYS A 86 -29.79 -13.09 -18.74
N GLN A 87 -30.02 -14.22 -18.08
CA GLN A 87 -29.15 -14.78 -17.05
C GLN A 87 -29.29 -16.30 -17.04
N ALA A 88 -28.28 -16.96 -16.49
CA ALA A 88 -28.29 -18.38 -16.17
C ALA A 88 -28.05 -18.60 -14.70
N GLU A 89 -28.59 -19.69 -14.17
CA GLU A 89 -28.50 -20.04 -12.76
C GLU A 89 -28.19 -21.52 -12.60
N VAL A 90 -27.23 -21.82 -11.75
CA VAL A 90 -26.88 -23.19 -11.36
C VAL A 90 -26.83 -23.24 -9.84
N THR A 91 -27.57 -24.20 -9.28
CA THR A 91 -27.56 -24.47 -7.84
C THR A 91 -27.18 -25.93 -7.63
N LEU A 92 -26.20 -26.17 -6.77
CA LEU A 92 -25.76 -27.50 -6.36
C LEU A 92 -25.93 -27.62 -4.84
N GLU A 93 -26.81 -28.52 -4.44
CA GLU A 93 -27.08 -28.85 -3.04
C GLU A 93 -26.44 -30.20 -2.72
N ILE A 94 -25.60 -30.27 -1.69
CA ILE A 94 -24.97 -31.51 -1.22
C ILE A 94 -25.11 -31.57 0.30
N GLY A 95 -26.09 -32.34 0.80
CA GLY A 95 -26.45 -32.30 2.22
C GLY A 95 -26.90 -30.89 2.61
N ASP A 96 -26.25 -30.29 3.61
CA ASP A 96 -26.55 -28.94 4.10
C ASP A 96 -25.82 -27.82 3.34
N VAL A 97 -24.95 -28.17 2.38
CA VAL A 97 -24.16 -27.18 1.63
C VAL A 97 -24.87 -26.85 0.32
N THR A 98 -25.16 -25.57 0.10
CA THR A 98 -25.71 -25.06 -1.15
C THR A 98 -24.69 -24.13 -1.83
N SER A 99 -24.28 -24.49 -3.04
CA SER A 99 -23.43 -23.66 -3.90
C SER A 99 -24.28 -23.10 -5.04
N LYS A 100 -24.20 -21.79 -5.26
CA LYS A 100 -25.03 -21.10 -6.25
C LYS A 100 -24.17 -20.22 -7.16
N TYR A 101 -24.37 -20.37 -8.46
CA TYR A 101 -23.74 -19.56 -9.49
C TYR A 101 -24.80 -18.91 -10.37
N ILE A 102 -24.80 -17.58 -10.45
CA ILE A 102 -25.69 -16.80 -11.33
C ILE A 102 -24.85 -15.81 -12.12
N VAL A 103 -25.01 -15.83 -13.45
CA VAL A 103 -24.28 -14.95 -14.36
C VAL A 103 -25.24 -14.37 -15.40
N THR A 104 -25.03 -13.10 -15.75
CA THR A 104 -25.79 -12.44 -16.82
C THR A 104 -25.22 -12.78 -18.19
N ARG A 105 -26.01 -12.51 -19.23
CA ARG A 105 -25.57 -12.69 -20.62
C ARG A 105 -24.32 -11.86 -20.97
N ASP A 106 -24.14 -10.73 -20.29
CA ASP A 106 -22.99 -9.84 -20.47
C ASP A 106 -21.74 -10.32 -19.72
N GLY A 107 -21.79 -11.48 -19.05
CA GLY A 107 -20.68 -12.06 -18.30
C GLY A 107 -20.54 -11.54 -16.86
N ASN A 108 -21.41 -10.63 -16.42
CA ASN A 108 -21.38 -10.11 -15.05
C ASN A 108 -21.92 -11.13 -14.06
N TYR A 109 -21.23 -11.30 -12.93
CA TYR A 109 -21.65 -12.21 -11.87
C TYR A 109 -22.71 -11.55 -10.98
N ILE A 110 -23.83 -12.23 -10.77
CA ILE A 110 -24.84 -11.86 -9.77
C ILE A 110 -24.60 -12.61 -8.47
N SER A 111 -24.20 -13.88 -8.56
CA SER A 111 -23.89 -14.75 -7.42
C SER A 111 -22.75 -15.68 -7.78
N LEU A 112 -21.78 -15.77 -6.89
CA LEU A 112 -20.63 -16.68 -6.99
C LEU A 112 -20.77 -17.79 -5.94
N PRO A 113 -20.33 -19.02 -6.25
CA PRO A 113 -20.42 -20.12 -5.28
C PRO A 113 -19.38 -19.91 -4.16
N HIS A 114 -19.76 -20.24 -2.93
CA HIS A 114 -18.91 -20.02 -1.75
C HIS A 114 -17.65 -20.91 -1.75
N ASN A 115 -17.75 -22.13 -2.31
CA ASN A 115 -16.71 -23.15 -2.21
C ASN A 115 -16.17 -23.59 -3.57
N GLY A 116 -16.28 -22.75 -4.60
CA GLY A 116 -15.75 -23.09 -5.91
C GLY A 116 -14.22 -23.08 -5.91
N ASP A 117 -13.62 -24.10 -6.52
CA ASP A 117 -12.18 -24.26 -6.63
C ASP A 117 -11.75 -24.28 -8.10
N PRO A 118 -11.06 -23.24 -8.62
CA PRO A 118 -10.69 -23.16 -10.03
C PRO A 118 -9.80 -24.32 -10.48
N ARG A 119 -9.08 -24.97 -9.56
CA ARG A 119 -8.29 -26.17 -9.84
C ARG A 119 -9.15 -27.36 -10.29
N PHE A 120 -10.45 -27.35 -9.99
CA PHE A 120 -11.40 -28.34 -10.49
C PHE A 120 -11.43 -28.38 -12.02
N LEU A 121 -11.22 -27.25 -12.71
CA LEU A 121 -11.15 -27.24 -14.19
C LEU A 121 -9.92 -27.93 -14.74
N LEU A 122 -8.83 -27.99 -13.95
CA LEU A 122 -7.57 -28.59 -14.36
C LEU A 122 -7.55 -30.11 -14.13
N ALA A 123 -8.15 -30.58 -13.03
CA ALA A 123 -8.06 -31.98 -12.60
C ALA A 123 -9.41 -32.71 -12.50
N GLY A 124 -10.50 -31.98 -12.26
CA GLY A 124 -11.85 -32.53 -12.11
C GLY A 124 -12.61 -32.72 -13.43
N VAL A 125 -12.20 -32.02 -14.50
CA VAL A 125 -12.84 -32.07 -15.81
C VAL A 125 -11.88 -32.62 -16.85
N ILE A 126 -12.08 -33.88 -17.26
CA ILE A 126 -11.33 -34.51 -18.34
C ILE A 126 -12.17 -34.46 -19.61
N SER A 127 -11.82 -33.54 -20.52
CA SER A 127 -12.41 -33.44 -21.86
C SER A 127 -11.31 -33.58 -22.92
N ASN A 128 -11.67 -33.89 -24.16
CA ASN A 128 -10.71 -33.96 -25.28
C ASN A 128 -9.87 -32.69 -25.44
N ASN A 129 -10.39 -31.55 -24.98
CA ASN A 129 -9.72 -30.25 -25.01
C ASN A 129 -9.18 -29.84 -23.64
N SER A 130 -9.12 -30.71 -22.64
CA SER A 130 -8.51 -30.40 -21.34
C SER A 130 -6.99 -30.20 -21.47
N LYS A 131 -6.41 -29.33 -20.64
CA LYS A 131 -4.96 -29.06 -20.62
C LYS A 131 -4.10 -30.33 -20.61
N ILE A 132 -4.44 -31.28 -19.75
CA ILE A 132 -3.71 -32.56 -19.62
C ILE A 132 -3.73 -33.32 -20.95
N LEU A 133 -4.90 -33.50 -21.57
CA LEU A 133 -4.99 -34.26 -22.83
C LEU A 133 -4.37 -33.52 -24.01
N ARG A 134 -4.48 -32.18 -24.08
CA ARG A 134 -3.81 -31.40 -25.13
C ARG A 134 -2.30 -31.53 -25.06
N GLN A 135 -1.74 -31.48 -23.85
CA GLN A 135 -0.31 -31.60 -23.61
C GLN A 135 0.21 -33.01 -23.88
N LEU A 136 -0.52 -34.05 -23.46
CA LEU A 136 -0.17 -35.44 -23.80
C LEU A 136 -0.19 -35.71 -25.30
N ARG A 137 -1.02 -34.97 -26.05
CA ARG A 137 -1.18 -35.10 -27.50
C ARG A 137 -0.32 -34.12 -28.30
N ASN A 138 0.52 -33.30 -27.65
CA ASN A 138 1.31 -32.22 -28.27
C ASN A 138 0.49 -31.26 -29.16
N VAL A 139 -0.78 -31.05 -28.84
CA VAL A 139 -1.68 -30.19 -29.65
C VAL A 139 -1.30 -28.71 -29.51
N ASP A 140 -0.71 -28.32 -28.37
CA ASP A 140 -0.31 -26.93 -28.10
C ASP A 140 1.05 -26.56 -28.75
N GLY A 141 1.58 -27.37 -29.68
CA GLY A 141 2.67 -26.99 -30.60
C GLY A 141 4.07 -26.90 -29.97
N ARG A 142 4.31 -27.58 -28.85
CA ARG A 142 5.66 -27.70 -28.28
C ARG A 142 6.26 -29.04 -28.68
N ASP A 143 7.51 -29.02 -29.16
CA ASP A 143 8.23 -30.18 -29.71
C ASP A 143 8.45 -31.32 -28.70
N GLN A 144 8.12 -31.11 -27.44
CA GLN A 144 8.10 -32.13 -26.38
C GLN A 144 6.82 -31.95 -25.54
N PRO A 145 6.23 -33.04 -25.01
CA PRO A 145 5.18 -32.91 -24.01
C PRO A 145 5.76 -32.12 -22.84
N ASP A 146 5.18 -30.95 -22.55
CA ASP A 146 5.56 -30.11 -21.41
C ASP A 146 5.80 -30.98 -20.16
N ASP A 147 6.73 -30.58 -19.32
CA ASP A 147 7.13 -31.21 -18.06
C ASP A 147 6.04 -31.25 -16.96
N PHE A 148 4.79 -30.88 -17.27
CA PHE A 148 3.68 -30.75 -16.31
C PHE A 148 4.06 -29.88 -15.10
N GLU A 149 5.04 -28.98 -15.21
CA GLU A 149 5.45 -28.11 -14.11
C GLU A 149 4.25 -27.30 -13.57
N TRP A 150 3.38 -26.84 -14.46
CA TRP A 150 2.14 -26.18 -14.09
C TRP A 150 1.26 -27.04 -13.18
N ALA A 151 1.19 -28.36 -13.39
CA ALA A 151 0.36 -29.23 -12.57
C ALA A 151 0.92 -29.29 -11.15
N VAL A 152 2.24 -29.37 -11.01
CA VAL A 152 2.90 -29.29 -9.69
C VAL A 152 2.65 -27.91 -9.06
N ARG A 153 2.81 -26.82 -9.80
CA ARG A 153 2.64 -25.47 -9.25
C ARG A 153 1.20 -25.18 -8.82
N GLU A 154 0.22 -25.53 -9.65
CA GLU A 154 -1.19 -25.15 -9.44
C GLU A 154 -1.97 -26.16 -8.58
N LEU A 155 -1.69 -27.45 -8.70
CA LEU A 155 -2.44 -28.51 -8.01
C LEU A 155 -1.80 -28.93 -6.68
N SER A 156 -0.52 -28.63 -6.48
CA SER A 156 0.17 -28.95 -5.23
C SER A 156 0.36 -27.74 -4.33
N LYS A 157 0.91 -27.96 -3.13
CA LYS A 157 1.33 -26.89 -2.21
C LYS A 157 2.74 -26.37 -2.51
N ALA A 158 3.38 -26.80 -3.60
CA ALA A 158 4.77 -26.45 -3.95
C ALA A 158 5.02 -24.95 -3.96
N ALA A 159 4.15 -24.16 -4.61
CA ALA A 159 4.26 -22.70 -4.64
C ALA A 159 4.30 -22.10 -3.22
N ARG A 160 3.47 -22.61 -2.29
CA ARG A 160 3.45 -22.16 -0.90
C ARG A 160 4.76 -22.45 -0.17
N TYR A 161 5.39 -23.60 -0.46
CA TYR A 161 6.69 -23.92 0.12
C TYR A 161 7.79 -23.01 -0.41
N GLU A 162 7.75 -22.67 -1.69
CA GLU A 162 8.68 -21.71 -2.31
C GLU A 162 8.52 -20.31 -1.71
N ASP A 163 7.29 -19.83 -1.53
CA ASP A 163 7.00 -18.55 -0.88
C ASP A 163 7.53 -18.51 0.56
N ILE A 164 7.27 -19.57 1.34
CA ILE A 164 7.77 -19.68 2.72
C ILE A 164 9.29 -19.73 2.74
N LEU A 165 9.92 -20.47 1.81
CA LEU A 165 11.37 -20.54 1.70
C LEU A 165 11.98 -19.16 1.43
N ASN A 166 11.39 -18.40 0.51
CA ASN A 166 11.84 -17.05 0.19
C ASN A 166 11.67 -16.09 1.36
N LEU A 167 10.54 -16.18 2.08
CA LEU A 167 10.33 -15.40 3.30
C LEU A 167 11.36 -15.73 4.40
N LEU A 168 11.68 -17.02 4.58
CA LEU A 168 12.68 -17.47 5.54
C LEU A 168 14.09 -17.00 5.16
N LYS A 169 14.45 -17.03 3.87
CA LYS A 169 15.71 -16.47 3.37
C LYS A 169 15.82 -14.98 3.66
N ASN A 170 14.79 -14.21 3.32
CA ASN A 170 14.78 -12.77 3.57
C ASN A 170 14.94 -12.43 5.07
N LYS A 171 14.23 -13.14 5.95
CA LYS A 171 14.39 -12.96 7.40
C LYS A 171 15.79 -13.34 7.89
N ARG A 172 16.37 -14.42 7.37
CA ARG A 172 17.74 -14.82 7.70
C ARG A 172 18.74 -13.72 7.33
N ASP A 173 18.60 -13.14 6.16
CA ASP A 173 19.50 -12.08 5.68
C ASP A 173 19.34 -10.80 6.52
N GLU A 174 18.12 -10.44 6.88
CA GLU A 174 17.83 -9.33 7.79
C GLU A 174 18.50 -9.52 9.16
N TYR A 175 18.32 -10.69 9.80
CA TYR A 175 18.96 -10.98 11.08
C TYR A 175 20.49 -11.02 10.96
N SER A 176 21.02 -11.52 9.85
CA SER A 176 22.47 -11.52 9.61
C SER A 176 23.03 -10.09 9.56
N ASN A 177 22.33 -9.18 8.89
CA ASN A 177 22.69 -7.77 8.84
C ASN A 177 22.58 -7.08 10.20
N GLN A 178 21.55 -7.41 10.99
CA GLN A 178 21.41 -6.92 12.36
C GLN A 178 22.58 -7.38 13.24
N VAL A 179 22.97 -8.66 13.17
CA VAL A 179 24.13 -9.19 13.90
C VAL A 179 25.42 -8.46 13.51
N ILE A 180 25.65 -8.22 12.22
CA ILE A 180 26.81 -7.44 11.75
C ILE A 180 26.80 -6.03 12.34
N THR A 181 25.64 -5.37 12.37
CA THR A 181 25.48 -4.02 12.90
C THR A 181 25.74 -3.97 14.41
N VAL A 182 25.18 -4.93 15.16
CA VAL A 182 25.41 -5.06 16.60
C VAL A 182 26.88 -5.31 16.90
N ASN A 183 27.53 -6.21 16.16
CA ASN A 183 28.96 -6.49 16.35
C ASN A 183 29.85 -5.26 16.09
N ARG A 184 29.49 -4.39 15.13
CA ARG A 184 30.18 -3.10 14.94
C ARG A 184 30.00 -2.20 16.15
N LYS A 185 28.77 -2.06 16.66
CA LYS A 185 28.49 -1.26 17.86
C LYS A 185 29.22 -1.79 19.10
N VAL A 186 29.34 -3.11 19.26
CA VAL A 186 30.11 -3.72 20.34
C VAL A 186 31.59 -3.33 20.23
N LYS A 187 32.20 -3.45 19.05
CA LYS A 187 33.60 -3.03 18.83
C LYS A 187 33.82 -1.54 19.06
N ASP A 188 32.89 -0.69 18.62
CA ASP A 188 32.97 0.75 18.85
C ASP A 188 32.88 1.08 20.35
N ARG A 189 32.01 0.37 21.08
CA ARG A 189 31.90 0.50 22.54
C ARG A 189 33.18 0.08 23.25
N GLU A 190 33.77 -1.06 22.88
CA GLU A 190 35.06 -1.51 23.43
C GLU A 190 36.18 -0.49 23.17
N ARG A 191 36.16 0.20 22.02
CA ARG A 191 37.11 1.29 21.72
C ARG A 191 36.88 2.50 22.63
N LEU A 192 35.63 2.93 22.77
CA LEU A 192 35.26 4.07 23.62
C LEU A 192 35.58 3.80 25.10
N GLU A 193 35.35 2.59 25.60
CA GLU A 193 35.71 2.21 26.98
C GLU A 193 37.23 2.34 27.20
N LYS A 194 38.07 1.96 26.23
CA LYS A 194 39.53 2.18 26.31
C LYS A 194 39.88 3.66 26.33
N GLU A 195 39.27 4.47 25.46
CA GLU A 195 39.48 5.93 25.44
C GLU A 195 39.07 6.58 26.76
N GLU A 196 37.93 6.18 27.34
CA GLU A 196 37.45 6.65 28.64
C GLU A 196 38.46 6.33 29.75
N THR A 197 38.96 5.09 29.81
CA THR A 197 39.97 4.73 30.82
C THR A 197 41.27 5.53 30.67
N ASN A 198 41.70 5.84 29.45
CA ASN A 198 42.87 6.68 29.20
C ASN A 198 42.63 8.13 29.66
N LEU A 199 41.46 8.70 29.35
CA LEU A 199 41.09 10.06 29.78
C LEU A 199 40.97 10.17 31.31
N ILE A 200 40.44 9.15 31.98
CA ILE A 200 40.40 9.10 33.45
C ILE A 200 41.83 9.08 34.02
N GLN A 201 42.75 8.33 33.41
CA GLN A 201 44.16 8.34 33.82
C GLN A 201 44.84 9.69 33.57
N GLU A 202 44.56 10.36 32.46
CA GLU A 202 45.10 11.71 32.21
C GLU A 202 44.54 12.74 33.19
N LYS A 203 43.22 12.70 33.44
CA LYS A 203 42.57 13.59 34.41
C LYS A 203 43.18 13.40 35.80
N THR A 204 43.31 12.17 36.28
CA THR A 204 43.93 11.90 37.59
C THR A 204 45.39 12.35 37.66
N LYS A 205 46.15 12.32 36.56
CA LYS A 205 47.50 12.90 36.51
C LYS A 205 47.48 14.43 36.55
N LEU A 206 46.54 15.06 35.85
CA LEU A 206 46.37 16.52 35.87
C LEU A 206 45.91 17.03 37.23
N ASP A 207 44.94 16.37 37.85
CA ASP A 207 44.45 16.70 39.19
C ASP A 207 45.59 16.65 40.22
N LYS A 208 46.46 15.62 40.16
CA LYS A 208 47.67 15.56 40.99
C LYS A 208 48.64 16.72 40.73
N LYS A 209 48.87 17.09 39.47
CA LYS A 209 49.71 18.26 39.13
C LYS A 209 49.11 19.58 39.62
N LEU A 210 47.79 19.68 39.64
CA LEU A 210 47.03 20.82 40.16
C LEU A 210 47.15 20.92 41.68
N ASP A 211 47.05 19.79 42.40
CA ASP A 211 47.25 19.75 43.85
C ASP A 211 48.71 20.07 44.24
N ASP A 212 49.68 19.68 43.40
CA ASP A 212 51.10 20.01 43.59
C ASP A 212 51.41 21.48 43.26
N THR A 213 50.59 22.16 42.45
CA THR A 213 50.68 23.60 42.21
C THR A 213 49.88 24.38 43.25
N LYS A 214 50.44 24.51 44.46
CA LYS A 214 49.98 25.51 45.42
C LYS A 214 50.18 26.91 44.85
N PHE A 215 49.10 27.54 44.40
CA PHE A 215 49.09 28.96 44.06
C PHE A 215 49.25 29.78 45.35
N GLU A 216 50.48 30.20 45.65
CA GLU A 216 50.74 31.33 46.53
C GLU A 216 50.46 32.61 45.74
N ASP A 217 49.21 33.10 45.71
CA ASP A 217 48.97 34.39 45.05
C ASP A 217 47.78 35.18 45.63
N THR A 218 48.11 35.99 46.63
CA THR A 218 47.32 37.13 47.13
C THR A 218 46.84 38.10 46.03
N ASN A 219 47.38 38.02 44.81
CA ASN A 219 47.01 38.88 43.68
C ASN A 219 45.71 38.49 42.95
N ILE A 220 45.25 37.25 43.04
CA ILE A 220 44.08 36.79 42.27
C ILE A 220 42.78 37.39 42.82
N GLU A 221 42.65 37.51 44.14
CA GLU A 221 41.48 38.11 44.78
C GLU A 221 41.31 39.60 44.45
N GLU A 222 42.41 40.35 44.33
CA GLU A 222 42.35 41.77 43.93
C GLU A 222 41.93 41.93 42.46
N LEU A 223 42.38 41.02 41.59
CA LEU A 223 42.00 41.02 40.18
C LEU A 223 40.53 40.66 39.98
N ILE A 224 39.99 39.74 40.77
CA ILE A 224 38.55 39.41 40.77
C ILE A 224 37.72 40.62 41.18
N LYS A 225 38.08 41.31 42.27
CA LYS A 225 37.38 42.54 42.71
C LYS A 225 37.47 43.67 41.68
N LYS A 226 38.61 43.83 40.98
CA LYS A 226 38.73 44.80 39.88
C LYS A 226 37.83 44.45 38.70
N ARG A 227 37.69 43.16 38.36
CA ARG A 227 36.82 42.69 37.28
C ARG A 227 35.35 42.95 37.58
N GLU A 228 34.90 42.66 38.79
CA GLU A 228 33.50 42.89 39.20
C GLU A 228 33.12 44.38 39.11
N LYS A 229 33.98 45.28 39.60
CA LYS A 229 33.78 46.74 39.47
C LYS A 229 33.74 47.22 38.01
N LEU A 230 34.48 46.58 37.11
CA LEU A 230 34.46 46.91 35.69
C LEU A 230 33.18 46.42 35.02
N ILE A 231 32.69 45.24 35.38
CA ILE A 231 31.41 44.71 34.88
C ILE A 231 30.26 45.62 35.31
N GLU A 232 30.22 46.03 36.57
CA GLU A 232 29.20 46.97 37.09
C GLU A 232 29.21 48.31 36.33
N LYS A 233 30.40 48.85 36.02
CA LYS A 233 30.53 50.05 35.19
C LYS A 233 30.06 49.85 33.75
N ILE A 234 30.29 48.67 33.16
CA ILE A 234 29.83 48.35 31.80
C ILE A 234 28.30 48.27 31.78
N ASP A 235 27.69 47.61 32.75
CA ASP A 235 26.24 47.47 32.82
C ASP A 235 25.55 48.81 33.04
N ASN A 236 26.07 49.65 33.94
CA ASN A 236 25.59 51.03 34.12
C ASN A 236 25.68 51.89 32.85
N LYS A 237 26.71 51.67 32.01
CA LYS A 237 26.81 52.35 30.72
C LYS A 237 25.84 51.79 29.69
N ARG A 238 25.57 50.48 29.71
CA ARG A 238 24.59 49.85 28.82
C ARG A 238 23.17 50.31 29.12
N THR A 239 22.79 50.42 30.39
CA THR A 239 21.48 50.96 30.77
C THR A 239 21.32 52.41 30.32
N ALA A 240 22.34 53.26 30.56
CA ALA A 240 22.32 54.64 30.09
C ALA A 240 22.21 54.77 28.55
N ILE A 241 22.88 53.90 27.79
CA ILE A 241 22.75 53.86 26.32
C ILE A 241 21.33 53.48 25.92
N SER A 242 20.75 52.45 26.55
CA SER A 242 19.38 52.01 26.28
C SER A 242 18.35 53.13 26.56
N ASP A 243 18.54 53.89 27.63
CA ASP A 243 17.66 55.01 27.99
C ASP A 243 17.79 56.19 27.01
N GLU A 244 18.96 56.44 26.44
CA GLU A 244 19.12 57.45 25.38
C GLU A 244 18.54 56.96 24.05
N GLU A 245 18.66 55.68 23.72
CA GLU A 245 18.05 55.11 22.51
C GLU A 245 16.51 55.21 22.52
N THR A 246 15.87 54.99 23.68
CA THR A 246 14.43 55.16 23.83
C THR A 246 14.02 56.62 23.66
N LYS A 247 14.74 57.57 24.28
CA LYS A 247 14.52 59.02 24.06
C LYS A 247 14.68 59.41 22.60
N ILE A 248 15.70 58.92 21.91
CA ILE A 248 15.92 59.18 20.47
C ILE A 248 14.73 58.66 19.66
N LYS A 249 14.21 57.46 19.98
CA LYS A 249 13.06 56.87 19.30
C LYS A 249 11.79 57.69 19.51
N GLU A 250 11.52 58.15 20.73
CA GLU A 250 10.40 59.04 21.04
C GLU A 250 10.50 60.38 20.31
N THR A 251 11.70 60.96 20.27
CA THR A 251 11.95 62.24 19.60
C THR A 251 11.77 62.11 18.09
N LYS A 252 12.24 61.00 17.50
CA LYS A 252 11.97 60.67 16.09
C LYS A 252 10.48 60.47 15.81
N GLY A 253 9.74 59.87 16.74
CA GLY A 253 8.29 59.74 16.68
C GLY A 253 7.60 61.10 16.59
N LYS A 254 7.89 61.99 17.54
CA LYS A 254 7.37 63.38 17.57
C LYS A 254 7.74 64.15 16.30
N LEU A 255 8.97 64.00 15.81
CA LEU A 255 9.44 64.67 14.58
C LEU A 255 8.65 64.19 13.36
N ASN A 256 8.31 62.91 13.28
CA ASN A 256 7.48 62.38 12.21
C ASN A 256 6.02 62.87 12.28
N GLU A 257 5.45 63.01 13.48
CA GLU A 257 4.12 63.61 13.67
C GLU A 257 4.09 65.07 13.23
N ILE A 258 5.10 65.85 13.63
CA ILE A 258 5.24 67.25 13.19
C ILE A 258 5.41 67.33 11.67
N LYS A 259 6.17 66.43 11.04
CA LYS A 259 6.28 66.38 9.57
C LYS A 259 4.94 66.08 8.90
N LYS A 260 4.10 65.23 9.49
CA LYS A 260 2.75 64.97 8.97
C LYS A 260 1.85 66.17 9.11
N SER A 261 1.85 66.86 10.26
CA SER A 261 1.05 68.07 10.46
C SER A 261 1.48 69.19 9.52
N ILE A 262 2.78 69.40 9.31
CA ILE A 262 3.28 70.37 8.31
C ILE A 262 2.74 70.04 6.91
N LYS A 263 2.73 68.76 6.49
CA LYS A 263 2.18 68.38 5.18
C LYS A 263 0.69 68.66 5.06
N ILE A 264 -0.07 68.43 6.14
CA ILE A 264 -1.51 68.72 6.18
C ILE A 264 -1.73 70.22 6.06
N ILE A 265 -1.07 71.02 6.90
CA ILE A 265 -1.15 72.49 6.87
C ILE A 265 -0.72 73.04 5.50
N GLN A 266 0.33 72.50 4.88
CA GLN A 266 0.75 72.90 3.53
C GLN A 266 -0.29 72.58 2.46
N LYS A 267 -1.04 71.48 2.62
CA LYS A 267 -2.13 71.13 1.71
C LYS A 267 -3.32 72.06 1.91
N GLU A 268 -3.71 72.30 3.15
CA GLU A 268 -4.78 73.25 3.50
C GLU A 268 -4.42 74.67 3.02
N ASN A 269 -3.18 75.14 3.20
CA ASN A 269 -2.77 76.44 2.66
C ASN A 269 -2.87 76.52 1.14
N LYS A 270 -2.54 75.45 0.41
CA LYS A 270 -2.73 75.42 -1.05
C LYS A 270 -4.20 75.45 -1.45
N GLU A 271 -5.06 74.80 -0.66
CA GLU A 271 -6.52 74.83 -0.86
C GLU A 271 -7.08 76.24 -0.58
N TYR A 272 -6.67 76.89 0.52
CA TYR A 272 -7.02 78.28 0.83
C TYR A 272 -6.48 79.27 -0.22
N GLU A 273 -5.24 79.11 -0.71
CA GLU A 273 -4.69 79.92 -1.81
C GLU A 273 -5.49 79.74 -3.11
N ALA A 274 -5.97 78.52 -3.39
CA ALA A 274 -6.82 78.25 -4.54
C ALA A 274 -8.23 78.85 -4.39
N GLU A 275 -8.79 78.84 -3.19
CA GLU A 275 -10.06 79.52 -2.87
C GLU A 275 -9.94 81.04 -2.95
N LEU A 276 -8.86 81.63 -2.41
CA LEU A 276 -8.56 83.06 -2.55
C LEU A 276 -8.48 83.49 -4.01
N LYS A 277 -7.81 82.69 -4.86
CA LYS A 277 -7.75 82.94 -6.32
C LYS A 277 -9.12 82.86 -6.99
N LYS A 278 -10.05 82.04 -6.51
CA LYS A 278 -11.43 82.01 -7.02
C LYS A 278 -12.21 83.26 -6.62
N PHE A 279 -12.02 83.75 -5.40
CA PHE A 279 -12.64 85.00 -4.94
C PHE A 279 -12.11 86.26 -5.65
N ASP A 280 -10.83 86.30 -6.02
CA ASP A 280 -10.25 87.40 -6.80
C ASP A 280 -10.66 87.40 -8.29
N LEU A 281 -11.28 86.31 -8.79
CA LEU A 281 -11.80 86.19 -10.16
C LEU A 281 -13.31 86.48 -10.27
N GLU A 282 -14.01 86.69 -9.15
CA GLU A 282 -15.43 87.08 -9.10
C GLU A 282 -15.65 88.58 -8.81
N LYS A 283 -14.60 89.41 -8.93
CA LYS A 283 -14.66 90.89 -8.96
C LYS A 283 -14.35 91.42 -10.35
#